data_AF-A0A258CVH1-F1
#
_entry.id   AF-A0A258CVH1-F1
#
_cell.length_a   1.000
_cell.length_b   1.000
_cell.length_c   1.000
_cell.angle_alpha   90.00
_cell.angle_beta   90.00
_cell.angle_gamma   90.00
#
_symmetry.space_group_name_H-M   'P 1'
#
loop_
_entity.id
_entity.type
_entity.pdbx_description
1 polymer ?
#
loop_
_entity_poly.entity_id
_entity_poly.type
_entity_poly.pdbx_seq_one_letter_code
_entity_poly.pdbx_strand_id
1 'polypeptide(L)'
;MITDLKGRLASMFAGLLAVLVFAVAPMAHAQEATSSQTAWRLLDYLSVDYAGAVKDGKVISPSEYAEMNEFAGQVRERIAGLPATKAQPALLAQAESLQATIAAKQEPAVVSTKAHALANDLLATYPTPLAPTRAPDLARGAALYAENCSACHGETGKADGPNAAGLDPPPIAFADADRARQRSVFGLYQVIQQGLDGTAMASYAHLPSDDRWDLAFYVGRFAFSDAEAAEGEKLWNGDAAVRAHFANLQALTQETPAALAKTIGETRARALTAYLRRHPEVVTRKDGGSLEVAHQKLAASLKAYEAGDRKAAADLALAAYLDGFEPVEPILGARDPALMRRIEGAMGDVRGAIGKAAPASEVRSQIERLDALFATAGRALAPEKASSLSSFAGAFTILLREGLEALLIVVAMIAFLRKAERTDVLPYVHGGWIAALAAGGLTWAAATFFISISGASRELTEGFGSVIAAAVLISVGLWMHGKAQADAWQVYIREKLSHALSKQ
;
A
#
# COMPACT_ATOMS: atom_id res chain seq x y z
N MET A 1 -13.86 -32.48 -43.76
CA MET A 1 -13.58 -32.98 -42.38
C MET A 1 -12.17 -32.65 -41.89
N ILE A 2 -11.11 -32.77 -42.70
CA ILE A 2 -9.72 -32.49 -42.25
C ILE A 2 -9.40 -30.98 -42.16
N THR A 3 -10.05 -30.15 -42.99
CA THR A 3 -9.88 -28.67 -42.98
C THR A 3 -10.53 -28.00 -41.77
N ASP A 4 -11.66 -28.53 -41.30
CA ASP A 4 -12.43 -28.00 -40.17
C ASP A 4 -11.74 -28.29 -38.80
N LEU A 5 -11.04 -29.43 -38.73
CA LEU A 5 -10.25 -29.82 -37.56
C LEU A 5 -9.02 -28.93 -37.38
N LYS A 6 -8.38 -28.49 -38.48
CA LYS A 6 -7.26 -27.54 -38.43
C LYS A 6 -7.69 -26.15 -37.95
N GLY A 7 -8.87 -25.68 -38.34
CA GLY A 7 -9.43 -24.40 -37.88
C GLY A 7 -9.73 -24.40 -36.38
N ARG A 8 -10.27 -25.51 -35.85
CA ARG A 8 -10.57 -25.70 -34.43
C ARG A 8 -9.34 -25.89 -33.55
N LEU A 9 -8.32 -26.61 -34.04
CA LEU A 9 -7.04 -26.74 -33.33
C LEU A 9 -6.26 -25.40 -33.30
N ALA A 10 -6.32 -24.61 -34.37
CA ALA A 10 -5.70 -23.28 -34.40
C ALA A 10 -6.38 -22.30 -33.42
N SER A 11 -7.71 -22.37 -33.28
CA SER A 11 -8.46 -21.54 -32.33
C SER A 11 -8.33 -22.00 -30.87
N MET A 12 -8.16 -23.31 -30.62
CA MET A 12 -7.79 -23.82 -29.29
C MET A 12 -6.36 -23.46 -28.91
N PHE A 13 -5.39 -23.51 -29.83
CA PHE A 13 -4.02 -23.05 -29.58
C PHE A 13 -3.96 -21.54 -29.34
N ALA A 14 -4.73 -20.74 -30.09
CA ALA A 14 -4.82 -19.29 -29.86
C ALA A 14 -5.45 -18.95 -28.50
N GLY A 15 -6.47 -19.71 -28.07
CA GLY A 15 -7.07 -19.57 -26.74
C GLY A 15 -6.12 -19.97 -25.60
N LEU A 16 -5.35 -21.05 -25.77
CA LEU A 16 -4.35 -21.49 -24.79
C LEU A 16 -3.16 -20.50 -24.70
N LEU A 17 -2.75 -19.91 -25.83
CA LEU A 17 -1.73 -18.87 -25.87
C LEU A 17 -2.22 -17.57 -25.21
N ALA A 18 -3.50 -17.20 -25.38
CA ALA A 18 -4.09 -16.04 -24.72
C ALA A 18 -4.18 -16.22 -23.19
N VAL A 19 -4.50 -17.43 -22.72
CA VAL A 19 -4.52 -17.76 -21.28
C VAL A 19 -3.10 -17.78 -20.69
N LEU A 20 -2.10 -18.27 -21.43
CA LEU A 20 -0.70 -18.19 -21.01
C LEU A 20 -0.18 -16.74 -20.99
N VAL A 21 -0.58 -15.89 -21.93
CA VAL A 21 -0.22 -14.45 -21.92
C VAL A 21 -0.85 -13.72 -20.73
N PHE A 22 -2.06 -14.08 -20.30
CA PHE A 22 -2.69 -13.52 -19.09
C PHE A 22 -2.09 -14.06 -17.78
N ALA A 23 -1.55 -15.28 -17.75
CA ALA A 23 -0.88 -15.86 -16.59
C ALA A 23 0.57 -15.34 -16.40
N VAL A 24 1.21 -14.80 -17.45
CA VAL A 24 2.55 -14.20 -17.40
C VAL A 24 2.51 -12.69 -17.08
N ALA A 25 1.35 -12.05 -17.20
CA ALA A 25 1.14 -10.64 -16.88
C ALA A 25 1.48 -10.20 -15.43
N PRO A 26 1.41 -11.04 -14.37
CA PRO A 26 1.83 -10.63 -13.04
C PRO A 26 3.36 -10.59 -12.88
N MET A 27 4.12 -11.35 -13.69
CA MET A 27 5.59 -11.35 -13.62
C MET A 27 6.20 -10.12 -14.30
N ALA A 28 5.58 -9.64 -15.39
CA ALA A 28 5.99 -8.40 -16.05
C ALA A 28 5.82 -7.18 -15.12
N HIS A 29 4.68 -7.05 -14.44
CA HIS A 29 4.43 -5.96 -13.49
C HIS A 29 5.39 -5.97 -12.28
N ALA A 30 5.79 -7.16 -11.79
CA ALA A 30 6.76 -7.28 -10.71
C ALA A 30 8.18 -6.85 -11.13
N GLN A 31 8.60 -7.18 -12.36
CA GLN A 31 9.89 -6.76 -12.92
C GLN A 31 9.90 -5.27 -13.33
N GLU A 32 8.77 -4.74 -13.77
CA GLU A 32 8.56 -3.33 -14.12
C GLU A 32 8.56 -2.43 -12.87
N ALA A 33 7.87 -2.85 -11.81
CA ALA A 33 7.86 -2.15 -10.53
C ALA A 33 9.28 -2.10 -9.92
N THR A 34 10.03 -3.21 -9.98
CA THR A 34 11.40 -3.26 -9.46
C THR A 34 12.40 -2.43 -10.28
N SER A 35 12.27 -2.40 -11.61
CA SER A 35 13.11 -1.58 -12.50
C SER A 35 12.92 -0.08 -12.25
N SER A 36 11.66 0.38 -12.25
CA SER A 36 11.31 1.80 -12.04
C SER A 36 11.62 2.26 -10.61
N GLN A 37 11.35 1.43 -9.60
CA GLN A 37 11.77 1.68 -8.20
C GLN A 37 13.29 1.81 -8.08
N THR A 38 14.05 0.94 -8.77
CA THR A 38 15.51 0.97 -8.70
C THR A 38 16.08 2.21 -9.38
N ALA A 39 15.57 2.58 -10.56
CA ALA A 39 15.97 3.81 -11.25
C ALA A 39 15.68 5.05 -10.40
N TRP A 40 14.48 5.11 -9.78
CA TRP A 40 14.13 6.17 -8.83
C TRP A 40 15.10 6.22 -7.65
N ARG A 41 15.47 5.08 -7.06
CA ARG A 41 16.39 5.03 -5.92
C ARG A 41 17.77 5.56 -6.27
N LEU A 42 18.32 5.15 -7.41
CA LEU A 42 19.61 5.67 -7.88
C LEU A 42 19.56 7.19 -8.05
N LEU A 43 18.42 7.73 -8.51
CA LEU A 43 18.20 9.18 -8.57
C LEU A 43 18.16 9.83 -7.18
N ASP A 44 17.46 9.24 -6.20
CA ASP A 44 17.46 9.74 -4.82
C ASP A 44 18.88 9.68 -4.22
N TYR A 45 19.64 8.61 -4.45
CA TYR A 45 21.04 8.50 -4.02
C TYR A 45 21.92 9.61 -4.62
N LEU A 46 21.91 9.75 -5.95
CA LEU A 46 22.63 10.81 -6.67
C LEU A 46 22.24 12.21 -6.19
N SER A 47 20.99 12.40 -5.76
CA SER A 47 20.51 13.69 -5.31
C SER A 47 21.09 14.16 -3.97
N VAL A 48 21.61 13.23 -3.17
CA VAL A 48 22.07 13.48 -1.79
C VAL A 48 23.56 13.24 -1.64
N ASP A 49 24.09 12.12 -2.12
CA ASP A 49 25.46 11.69 -1.82
C ASP A 49 26.50 12.30 -2.77
N TYR A 50 26.09 12.87 -3.91
CA TYR A 50 27.01 13.51 -4.84
C TYR A 50 27.84 14.65 -4.20
N ALA A 51 27.31 15.31 -3.16
CA ALA A 51 28.04 16.34 -2.40
C ALA A 51 29.27 15.78 -1.64
N GLY A 52 29.30 14.47 -1.37
CA GLY A 52 30.46 13.76 -0.79
C GLY A 52 31.54 13.43 -1.83
N ALA A 53 31.19 13.43 -3.12
CA ALA A 53 32.11 13.11 -4.22
C ALA A 53 32.78 14.36 -4.81
N VAL A 54 32.02 15.46 -4.94
CA VAL A 54 32.46 16.70 -5.59
C VAL A 54 32.11 17.92 -4.74
N LYS A 55 33.06 18.83 -4.58
CA LYS A 55 32.88 20.12 -3.91
C LYS A 55 33.61 21.22 -4.67
N ASP A 56 32.95 22.35 -4.91
CA ASP A 56 33.49 23.51 -5.63
C ASP A 56 34.11 23.14 -7.00
N GLY A 57 33.42 22.26 -7.74
CA GLY A 57 33.88 21.74 -9.03
C GLY A 57 35.05 20.75 -8.99
N LYS A 58 35.55 20.40 -7.80
CA LYS A 58 36.68 19.47 -7.60
C LYS A 58 36.21 18.14 -7.06
N VAL A 59 36.76 17.05 -7.58
CA VAL A 59 36.54 15.71 -7.03
C VAL A 59 37.28 15.60 -5.70
N ILE A 60 36.54 15.47 -4.62
CA ILE A 60 37.07 15.31 -3.26
C ILE A 60 37.16 13.84 -2.85
N SER A 61 36.40 12.96 -3.50
CA SER A 61 36.50 11.50 -3.37
C SER A 61 36.44 10.84 -4.75
N PRO A 62 37.57 10.36 -5.30
CA PRO A 62 37.61 9.76 -6.64
C PRO A 62 36.77 8.49 -6.80
N SER A 63 36.69 7.64 -5.78
CA SER A 63 35.89 6.42 -5.77
C SER A 63 34.40 6.73 -5.79
N GLU A 64 33.96 7.62 -4.90
CA GLU A 64 32.57 8.10 -4.84
C GLU A 64 32.18 8.77 -6.17
N TYR A 65 33.06 9.60 -6.76
CA TYR A 65 32.77 10.23 -8.04
C TYR A 65 32.63 9.21 -9.19
N ALA A 66 33.41 8.13 -9.19
CA ALA A 66 33.27 7.05 -10.15
C ALA A 66 31.91 6.33 -9.97
N GLU A 67 31.52 6.05 -8.73
CA GLU A 67 30.22 5.46 -8.39
C GLU A 67 29.06 6.36 -8.86
N MET A 68 29.13 7.69 -8.64
CA MET A 68 28.09 8.61 -9.10
C MET A 68 27.90 8.56 -10.63
N ASN A 69 28.99 8.41 -11.39
CA ASN A 69 28.91 8.29 -12.85
C ASN A 69 28.32 6.94 -13.27
N GLU A 70 28.66 5.85 -12.57
CA GLU A 70 28.11 4.53 -12.82
C GLU A 70 26.60 4.51 -12.56
N PHE A 71 26.16 5.01 -11.39
CA PHE A 71 24.75 5.06 -11.03
C PHE A 71 23.93 5.91 -11.99
N ALA A 72 24.47 7.05 -12.45
CA ALA A 72 23.82 7.85 -13.49
C ALA A 72 23.65 7.09 -14.81
N GLY A 73 24.64 6.26 -15.19
CA GLY A 73 24.53 5.35 -16.33
C GLY A 73 23.46 4.28 -16.14
N GLN A 74 23.44 3.63 -14.98
CA GLN A 74 22.45 2.60 -14.63
C GLN A 74 21.01 3.14 -14.61
N VAL A 75 20.80 4.39 -14.18
CA VAL A 75 19.49 5.06 -14.29
C VAL A 75 19.02 5.10 -15.74
N ARG A 76 19.87 5.55 -16.66
CA ARG A 76 19.52 5.65 -18.08
C ARG A 76 19.18 4.28 -18.67
N GLU A 77 19.99 3.27 -18.38
CA GLU A 77 19.76 1.89 -18.87
C GLU A 77 18.45 1.31 -18.35
N ARG A 78 18.14 1.51 -17.06
CA ARG A 78 16.87 1.05 -16.48
C ARG A 78 15.67 1.75 -17.08
N ILE A 79 15.73 3.08 -17.26
CA ILE A 79 14.67 3.84 -17.93
C ILE A 79 14.46 3.36 -19.38
N ALA A 80 15.53 3.04 -20.09
CA ALA A 80 15.46 2.51 -21.46
C ALA A 80 14.83 1.10 -21.51
N GLY A 81 15.02 0.31 -20.44
CA GLY A 81 14.42 -1.01 -20.29
C GLY A 81 12.96 -1.03 -19.80
N LEU A 82 12.38 0.13 -19.45
CA LEU A 82 10.97 0.22 -19.06
C LEU A 82 10.02 0.09 -20.27
N PRO A 83 8.75 -0.30 -20.06
CA PRO A 83 7.75 -0.37 -21.12
C PRO A 83 7.64 0.95 -21.89
N ALA A 84 7.57 0.89 -23.21
CA ALA A 84 7.54 2.10 -24.03
C ALA A 84 6.29 2.95 -23.76
N THR A 85 6.51 4.21 -23.38
CA THR A 85 5.45 5.23 -23.21
C THR A 85 5.77 6.47 -24.01
N LYS A 86 4.78 7.35 -24.24
CA LYS A 86 5.01 8.64 -24.92
C LYS A 86 5.99 9.56 -24.16
N ALA A 87 6.11 9.38 -22.84
CA ALA A 87 6.98 10.19 -21.98
C ALA A 87 8.40 9.61 -21.84
N GLN A 88 8.62 8.33 -22.17
CA GLN A 88 9.93 7.67 -22.03
C GLN A 88 11.09 8.41 -22.71
N PRO A 89 10.97 8.94 -23.95
CA PRO A 89 12.07 9.66 -24.58
C PRO A 89 12.49 10.92 -23.81
N ALA A 90 11.54 11.61 -23.18
CA ALA A 90 11.84 12.78 -22.35
C ALA A 90 12.59 12.39 -21.07
N LEU A 91 12.23 11.25 -20.46
CA LEU A 91 12.94 10.72 -19.29
C LEU A 91 14.39 10.32 -19.63
N LEU A 92 14.62 9.72 -20.80
CA LEU A 92 15.98 9.40 -21.26
C LEU A 92 16.82 10.66 -21.49
N ALA A 93 16.25 11.70 -22.11
CA ALA A 93 16.94 12.99 -22.29
C ALA A 93 17.29 13.67 -20.95
N GLN A 94 16.41 13.55 -19.96
CA GLN A 94 16.69 14.02 -18.59
C GLN A 94 17.83 13.21 -17.93
N ALA A 95 17.84 11.88 -18.10
CA ALA A 95 18.89 11.02 -17.55
C ALA A 95 20.25 11.33 -18.19
N GLU A 96 20.29 11.56 -19.50
CA GLU A 96 21.48 12.01 -20.22
C GLU A 96 21.95 13.39 -19.72
N SER A 97 21.02 14.33 -19.51
CA SER A 97 21.34 15.64 -18.95
C SER A 97 21.93 15.55 -17.53
N LEU A 98 21.39 14.67 -16.69
CA LEU A 98 21.91 14.42 -15.35
C LEU A 98 23.31 13.82 -15.42
N GLN A 99 23.52 12.80 -16.25
CA GLN A 99 24.83 12.17 -16.44
C GLN A 99 25.88 13.17 -16.94
N ALA A 100 25.54 14.04 -17.89
CA ALA A 100 26.42 15.11 -18.36
C ALA A 100 26.73 16.14 -17.26
N THR A 101 25.76 16.45 -16.40
CA THR A 101 25.93 17.38 -15.27
C THR A 101 26.94 16.81 -14.25
N ILE A 102 26.82 15.53 -13.93
CA ILE A 102 27.76 14.81 -13.05
C ILE A 102 29.15 14.74 -13.68
N ALA A 103 29.26 14.37 -14.96
CA ALA A 103 30.53 14.30 -15.69
C ALA A 103 31.26 15.66 -15.75
N ALA A 104 30.49 16.75 -15.85
CA ALA A 104 30.98 18.12 -15.82
C ALA A 104 31.38 18.62 -14.41
N LYS A 105 31.22 17.79 -13.37
CA LYS A 105 31.52 18.12 -11.97
C LYS A 105 30.79 19.37 -11.48
N GLN A 106 29.56 19.55 -11.95
CA GLN A 106 28.73 20.70 -11.56
C GLN A 106 28.43 20.68 -10.06
N GLU A 107 27.96 21.83 -9.55
CA GLU A 107 27.62 22.01 -8.14
C GLU A 107 26.58 20.99 -7.63
N PRO A 108 26.72 20.46 -6.40
CA PRO A 108 25.82 19.44 -5.88
C PRO A 108 24.34 19.80 -5.89
N ALA A 109 24.02 21.08 -5.67
CA ALA A 109 22.63 21.56 -5.72
C ALA A 109 21.98 21.39 -7.12
N VAL A 110 22.78 21.48 -8.19
CA VAL A 110 22.33 21.31 -9.57
C VAL A 110 22.05 19.85 -9.87
N VAL A 111 22.96 18.94 -9.45
CA VAL A 111 22.79 17.49 -9.57
C VAL A 111 21.55 17.04 -8.79
N SER A 112 21.42 17.48 -7.53
CA SER A 112 20.25 17.22 -6.67
C SER A 112 18.94 17.63 -7.32
N THR A 113 18.87 18.86 -7.85
CA THR A 113 17.65 19.36 -8.49
C THR A 113 17.28 18.55 -9.74
N LYS A 114 18.25 18.19 -10.59
CA LYS A 114 18.01 17.39 -11.79
C LYS A 114 17.60 15.95 -11.46
N ALA A 115 18.25 15.35 -10.47
CA ALA A 115 17.95 13.99 -10.04
C ALA A 115 16.52 13.90 -9.46
N HIS A 116 16.12 14.85 -8.60
CA HIS A 116 14.75 14.92 -8.09
C HIS A 116 13.70 15.17 -9.19
N ALA A 117 13.98 16.07 -10.14
CA ALA A 117 13.06 16.33 -11.25
C ALA A 117 12.80 15.06 -12.09
N LEU A 118 13.87 14.37 -12.48
CA LEU A 118 13.77 13.11 -13.22
C LEU A 118 13.08 12.02 -12.40
N ALA A 119 13.36 11.94 -11.10
CA ALA A 119 12.70 11.00 -10.20
C ALA A 119 11.17 11.24 -10.17
N ASN A 120 10.72 12.49 -10.08
CA ASN A 120 9.30 12.82 -10.10
C ASN A 120 8.62 12.47 -11.42
N ASP A 121 9.24 12.81 -12.55
CA ASP A 121 8.69 12.52 -13.89
C ASP A 121 8.66 11.02 -14.19
N LEU A 122 9.65 10.27 -13.68
CA LEU A 122 9.69 8.82 -13.76
C LEU A 122 8.47 8.19 -13.08
N LEU A 123 8.12 8.66 -11.88
CA LEU A 123 6.97 8.15 -11.13
C LEU A 123 5.63 8.54 -11.73
N ALA A 124 5.54 9.74 -12.31
CA ALA A 124 4.36 10.16 -13.06
C ALA A 124 4.10 9.25 -14.28
N THR A 125 5.18 8.69 -14.86
CA THR A 125 5.12 7.82 -16.04
C THR A 125 4.95 6.33 -15.69
N TYR A 126 5.61 5.86 -14.62
CA TYR A 126 5.61 4.47 -14.17
C TYR A 126 5.26 4.40 -12.67
N PRO A 127 3.97 4.35 -12.31
CA PRO A 127 3.53 4.36 -10.93
C PRO A 127 3.99 3.11 -10.18
N THR A 128 4.66 3.30 -9.06
CA THR A 128 5.04 2.24 -8.11
C THR A 128 4.37 2.48 -6.76
N PRO A 129 4.23 1.48 -5.87
CA PRO A 129 3.71 1.73 -4.53
C PRO A 129 4.72 2.55 -3.72
N LEU A 130 4.52 3.88 -3.72
CA LEU A 130 5.40 4.88 -3.09
C LEU A 130 4.93 5.31 -1.69
N ALA A 131 3.85 4.70 -1.19
CA ALA A 131 3.20 5.09 0.05
C ALA A 131 2.71 3.87 0.82
N PRO A 132 2.67 3.93 2.17
CA PRO A 132 2.03 2.91 2.97
C PRO A 132 0.52 2.90 2.73
N THR A 133 -0.10 1.74 2.92
CA THR A 133 -1.56 1.56 2.77
C THR A 133 -2.36 2.05 3.98
N ARG A 134 -1.68 2.23 5.12
CA ARG A 134 -2.20 2.77 6.38
C ARG A 134 -1.27 3.86 6.93
N ALA A 135 -1.74 4.60 7.93
CA ALA A 135 -0.86 5.45 8.71
C ALA A 135 0.26 4.60 9.35
N PRO A 136 1.53 5.02 9.22
CA PRO A 136 2.63 4.41 9.96
C PRO A 136 2.44 4.53 11.48
N ASP A 137 2.82 3.49 12.20
CA ASP A 137 2.83 3.41 13.67
C ASP A 137 4.27 3.61 14.19
N LEU A 138 4.53 4.77 14.78
CA LEU A 138 5.85 5.14 15.28
C LEU A 138 6.28 4.31 16.50
N ALA A 139 5.34 3.79 17.30
CA ALA A 139 5.66 2.91 18.42
C ALA A 139 6.12 1.54 17.92
N ARG A 140 5.46 1.02 16.89
CA ARG A 140 5.93 -0.20 16.19
C ARG A 140 7.29 0.02 15.54
N GLY A 141 7.48 1.14 14.86
CA GLY A 141 8.77 1.52 14.28
C GLY A 141 9.89 1.61 15.31
N ALA A 142 9.61 2.15 16.49
CA ALA A 142 10.58 2.22 17.60
C ALA A 142 11.00 0.84 18.10
N ALA A 143 10.05 -0.08 18.30
CA ALA A 143 10.33 -1.44 18.74
C ALA A 143 11.19 -2.20 17.71
N LEU A 144 10.82 -2.10 16.43
CA LEU A 144 11.57 -2.71 15.34
C LEU A 144 12.98 -2.12 15.22
N TYR A 145 13.14 -0.80 15.41
CA TYR A 145 14.44 -0.14 15.35
C TYR A 145 15.36 -0.61 16.48
N ALA A 146 14.82 -0.71 17.70
CA ALA A 146 15.55 -1.22 18.84
C ALA A 146 16.07 -2.64 18.60
N GLU A 147 15.23 -3.51 18.04
CA GLU A 147 15.55 -4.92 17.75
C GLU A 147 16.55 -5.08 16.59
N ASN A 148 16.39 -4.31 15.51
CA ASN A 148 17.05 -4.61 14.23
C ASN A 148 18.15 -3.61 13.85
N CYS A 149 18.07 -2.35 14.29
CA CYS A 149 18.87 -1.27 13.72
C CYS A 149 19.84 -0.63 14.73
N SER A 150 19.45 -0.59 16.00
CA SER A 150 20.15 0.16 17.06
C SER A 150 21.58 -0.33 17.30
N ALA A 151 21.85 -1.62 17.11
CA ALA A 151 23.18 -2.20 17.32
C ALA A 151 24.25 -1.59 16.41
N CYS A 152 23.90 -1.15 15.21
CA CYS A 152 24.81 -0.48 14.27
C CYS A 152 24.59 1.04 14.22
N HIS A 153 23.33 1.49 14.21
CA HIS A 153 23.02 2.92 14.04
C HIS A 153 22.91 3.72 15.35
N GLY A 154 23.00 3.03 16.51
CA GLY A 154 22.89 3.62 17.84
C GLY A 154 21.46 3.92 18.26
N GLU A 155 21.17 3.94 19.57
CA GLU A 155 19.81 4.20 20.08
C GLU A 155 19.24 5.57 19.68
N THR A 156 20.15 6.54 19.49
CA THR A 156 19.81 7.92 19.10
C THR A 156 20.03 8.21 17.62
N GLY A 157 20.33 7.19 16.81
CA GLY A 157 20.55 7.33 15.38
C GLY A 157 21.84 8.08 15.01
N LYS A 158 22.84 8.10 15.89
CA LYS A 158 24.12 8.81 15.68
C LYS A 158 25.22 7.96 15.07
N ALA A 159 24.90 6.74 14.62
CA ALA A 159 25.86 5.76 14.12
C ALA A 159 26.93 5.36 15.16
N ASP A 160 26.55 5.39 16.44
CA ASP A 160 27.40 5.09 17.60
C ASP A 160 27.02 3.75 18.27
N GLY A 161 26.38 2.85 17.52
CA GLY A 161 26.02 1.52 18.01
C GLY A 161 27.25 0.65 18.31
N PRO A 162 27.15 -0.33 19.22
CA PRO A 162 28.28 -1.19 19.61
C PRO A 162 28.91 -1.95 18.42
N ASN A 163 28.12 -2.24 17.37
CA ASN A 163 28.58 -2.92 16.17
C ASN A 163 29.00 -1.96 15.05
N ALA A 164 28.96 -0.65 15.27
CA ALA A 164 29.40 0.34 14.28
C ALA A 164 30.92 0.28 14.05
N ALA A 165 31.68 -0.02 15.11
CA ALA A 165 33.13 -0.07 15.07
C ALA A 165 33.62 -1.26 14.22
N GLY A 166 34.26 -0.97 13.08
CA GLY A 166 34.86 -1.97 12.19
C GLY A 166 34.06 -2.26 10.92
N LEU A 167 32.93 -1.58 10.71
CA LEU A 167 32.20 -1.63 9.43
C LEU A 167 32.81 -0.65 8.42
N ASP A 168 32.96 -1.11 7.18
CA ASP A 168 33.40 -0.32 6.04
C ASP A 168 32.41 -0.50 4.87
N PRO A 169 31.70 0.54 4.44
CA PRO A 169 31.67 1.89 5.03
C PRO A 169 31.00 1.92 6.42
N PRO A 170 31.28 2.94 7.25
CA PRO A 170 30.62 3.09 8.55
C PRO A 170 29.11 3.32 8.39
N PRO A 171 28.28 2.96 9.39
CA PRO A 171 26.85 3.24 9.35
C PRO A 171 26.56 4.73 9.22
N ILE A 172 25.47 5.07 8.53
CA ILE A 172 25.00 6.45 8.43
C ILE A 172 24.37 6.90 9.76
N ALA A 173 24.71 8.12 10.18
CA ALA A 173 24.04 8.81 11.27
C ALA A 173 22.73 9.46 10.76
N PHE A 174 21.60 8.91 11.18
CA PHE A 174 20.27 9.47 10.88
C PHE A 174 20.00 10.82 11.56
N ALA A 175 20.75 11.15 12.61
CA ALA A 175 20.72 12.45 13.27
C ALA A 175 21.45 13.55 12.49
N ASP A 176 22.17 13.23 11.40
CA ASP A 176 22.84 14.22 10.55
C ASP A 176 21.81 15.09 9.81
N ALA A 177 21.78 16.38 10.13
CA ALA A 177 20.77 17.31 9.64
C ALA A 177 20.87 17.56 8.13
N ASP A 178 22.09 17.62 7.58
CA ASP A 178 22.31 17.94 6.17
C ASP A 178 21.89 16.77 5.27
N ARG A 179 22.23 15.53 5.67
CA ARG A 179 21.75 14.32 5.00
C ARG A 179 20.24 14.18 5.16
N ALA A 180 19.70 14.33 6.37
CA ALA A 180 18.26 14.22 6.60
C ALA A 180 17.45 15.27 5.81
N ARG A 181 18.03 16.47 5.58
CA ARG A 181 17.43 17.53 4.77
C ARG A 181 17.19 17.10 3.32
N GLN A 182 18.03 16.21 2.79
CA GLN A 182 17.93 15.76 1.40
C GLN A 182 17.19 14.42 1.26
N ARG A 183 16.83 13.76 2.38
CA ARG A 183 16.24 12.41 2.34
C ARG A 183 14.73 12.44 2.47
N SER A 184 14.05 11.75 1.56
CA SER A 184 12.63 11.43 1.64
C SER A 184 12.37 10.22 2.54
N VAL A 185 11.14 10.05 3.04
CA VAL A 185 10.78 8.86 3.85
C VAL A 185 10.71 7.62 2.97
N PHE A 186 10.29 7.77 1.70
CA PHE A 186 10.32 6.68 0.73
C PHE A 186 11.76 6.20 0.47
N GLY A 187 12.74 7.12 0.37
CA GLY A 187 14.16 6.75 0.27
C GLY A 187 14.62 5.87 1.43
N LEU A 188 14.23 6.21 2.67
CA LEU A 188 14.50 5.39 3.85
C LEU A 188 13.85 4.00 3.77
N TYR A 189 12.57 3.95 3.38
CA TYR A 189 11.84 2.69 3.18
C TYR A 189 12.53 1.78 2.17
N GLN A 190 13.01 2.34 1.05
CA GLN A 190 13.72 1.58 0.01
C GLN A 190 15.04 0.99 0.52
N VAL A 191 15.80 1.77 1.28
CA VAL A 191 17.04 1.30 1.92
C VAL A 191 16.74 0.17 2.91
N ILE A 192 15.71 0.31 3.74
CA ILE A 192 15.29 -0.75 4.68
C ILE A 192 14.89 -2.02 3.91
N GLN A 193 14.09 -1.87 2.84
CA GLN A 193 13.62 -3.02 2.07
C GLN A 193 14.77 -3.75 1.38
N GLN A 194 15.68 -3.05 0.71
CA GLN A 194 16.64 -3.66 -0.20
C GLN A 194 18.02 -3.90 0.44
N GLY A 195 18.35 -3.17 1.50
CA GLY A 195 19.74 -3.05 1.95
C GLY A 195 20.58 -2.21 0.99
N LEU A 196 21.89 -2.17 1.23
CA LEU A 196 22.88 -1.60 0.32
C LEU A 196 23.95 -2.64 0.00
N ASP A 197 23.99 -3.08 -1.26
CA ASP A 197 25.00 -4.01 -1.75
C ASP A 197 26.41 -3.47 -1.51
N GLY A 198 27.35 -4.35 -1.15
CA GLY A 198 28.72 -3.96 -0.82
C GLY A 198 28.90 -3.32 0.56
N THR A 199 27.85 -3.21 1.38
CA THR A 199 27.92 -2.72 2.75
C THR A 199 27.38 -3.75 3.76
N ALA A 200 27.52 -3.47 5.05
CA ALA A 200 26.92 -4.27 6.11
C ALA A 200 25.40 -4.05 6.28
N MET A 201 24.79 -3.11 5.53
CA MET A 201 23.36 -2.84 5.61
C MET A 201 22.56 -3.88 4.82
N ALA A 202 22.13 -4.93 5.52
CA ALA A 202 21.34 -6.03 4.94
C ALA A 202 19.91 -5.61 4.53
N SER A 203 19.29 -6.44 3.69
CA SER A 203 17.87 -6.32 3.31
C SER A 203 16.94 -6.75 4.45
N TYR A 204 15.93 -5.93 4.73
CA TYR A 204 14.82 -6.27 5.62
C TYR A 204 13.53 -6.58 4.85
N ALA A 205 13.62 -7.04 3.60
CA ALA A 205 12.46 -7.41 2.78
C ALA A 205 11.59 -8.52 3.40
N HIS A 206 12.14 -9.29 4.35
CA HIS A 206 11.44 -10.30 5.12
C HIS A 206 10.43 -9.72 6.12
N LEU A 207 10.60 -8.46 6.55
CA LEU A 207 9.60 -7.77 7.36
C LEU A 207 8.38 -7.41 6.50
N PRO A 208 7.16 -7.39 7.05
CA PRO A 208 5.99 -6.88 6.35
C PRO A 208 6.20 -5.45 5.79
N SER A 209 5.55 -5.14 4.67
CA SER A 209 5.66 -3.80 4.05
C SER A 209 5.32 -2.68 5.02
N ASP A 210 4.24 -2.83 5.78
CA ASP A 210 3.81 -1.82 6.74
C ASP A 210 4.84 -1.62 7.87
N ASP A 211 5.47 -2.70 8.35
CA ASP A 211 6.50 -2.63 9.39
C ASP A 211 7.75 -1.89 8.89
N ARG A 212 8.11 -2.06 7.62
CA ARG A 212 9.20 -1.29 7.00
C ARG A 212 8.86 0.19 6.85
N TRP A 213 7.58 0.52 6.60
CA TRP A 213 7.13 1.91 6.59
C TRP A 213 7.15 2.53 7.98
N ASP A 214 6.69 1.80 9.01
CA ASP A 214 6.78 2.20 10.41
C ASP A 214 8.24 2.52 10.80
N LEU A 215 9.18 1.64 10.42
CA LEU A 215 10.62 1.87 10.58
C LEU A 215 11.12 3.10 9.84
N ALA A 216 10.73 3.30 8.58
CA ALA A 216 11.18 4.43 7.76
C ALA A 216 10.77 5.78 8.37
N PHE A 217 9.52 5.88 8.84
CA PHE A 217 9.03 7.07 9.54
C PHE A 217 9.75 7.28 10.88
N TYR A 218 9.96 6.21 11.65
CA TYR A 218 10.69 6.30 12.92
C TYR A 218 12.14 6.77 12.72
N VAL A 219 12.87 6.19 11.77
CA VAL A 219 14.23 6.59 11.43
C VAL A 219 14.28 8.03 10.91
N GLY A 220 13.31 8.42 10.09
CA GLY A 220 13.24 9.75 9.47
C GLY A 220 13.07 10.91 10.46
N ARG A 221 12.86 10.64 11.75
CA ARG A 221 12.67 11.66 12.80
C ARG A 221 13.96 12.09 13.50
N PHE A 222 15.04 11.30 13.46
CA PHE A 222 16.21 11.47 14.34
C PHE A 222 16.92 12.83 14.20
N ALA A 223 16.94 13.42 13.00
CA ALA A 223 17.55 14.72 12.75
C ALA A 223 16.70 15.93 13.18
N PHE A 224 15.49 15.71 13.68
CA PHE A 224 14.52 16.76 14.02
C PHE A 224 14.14 16.67 15.49
N SER A 225 14.10 17.80 16.18
CA SER A 225 13.76 17.90 17.59
C SER A 225 12.25 17.89 17.84
N ASP A 226 11.84 17.59 19.07
CA ASP A 226 10.42 17.67 19.46
C ASP A 226 9.90 19.11 19.53
N ALA A 227 10.79 20.09 19.79
CA ALA A 227 10.46 21.50 19.72
C ALA A 227 10.10 21.93 18.29
N GLU A 228 10.86 21.45 17.29
CA GLU A 228 10.54 21.69 15.88
C GLU A 228 9.22 21.03 15.48
N ALA A 229 8.92 19.83 15.99
CA ALA A 229 7.64 19.18 15.75
C ALA A 229 6.46 19.97 16.35
N ALA A 230 6.60 20.53 17.55
CA ALA A 230 5.56 21.36 18.16
C ALA A 230 5.27 22.64 17.34
N GLU A 231 6.30 23.26 16.76
CA GLU A 231 6.10 24.37 15.82
C GLU A 231 5.48 23.91 14.49
N GLY A 232 5.87 22.72 14.00
CA GLY A 232 5.28 22.10 12.82
C GLY A 232 3.79 21.81 12.96
N GLU A 233 3.35 21.39 14.14
CA GLU A 233 1.93 21.18 14.46
C GLU A 233 1.12 22.49 14.31
N LYS A 234 1.64 23.59 14.87
CA LYS A 234 0.99 24.91 14.74
C LYS A 234 0.89 25.33 13.27
N LEU A 235 1.94 25.10 12.48
CA LEU A 235 1.95 25.38 11.04
C LEU A 235 0.92 24.52 10.30
N TRP A 236 0.85 23.23 10.60
CA TRP A 236 -0.12 22.31 10.00
C TRP A 236 -1.57 22.73 10.27
N ASN A 237 -1.88 23.10 11.52
CA ASN A 237 -3.22 23.51 11.92
C ASN A 237 -3.58 24.92 11.43
N GLY A 238 -2.61 25.83 11.35
CA GLY A 238 -2.82 27.23 10.97
C GLY A 238 -2.86 27.53 9.46
N ASP A 239 -2.41 26.61 8.59
CA ASP A 239 -2.22 26.89 7.16
C ASP A 239 -2.89 25.82 6.27
N ALA A 240 -4.03 26.18 5.67
CA ALA A 240 -4.78 25.29 4.79
C ALA A 240 -4.02 24.94 3.50
N ALA A 241 -3.16 25.84 2.99
CA ALA A 241 -2.37 25.56 1.80
C ALA A 241 -1.30 24.50 2.08
N VAL A 242 -0.72 24.52 3.29
CA VAL A 242 0.17 23.44 3.76
C VAL A 242 -0.54 22.09 3.80
N ARG A 243 -1.77 22.04 4.33
CA ARG A 243 -2.56 20.79 4.36
C ARG A 243 -2.90 20.29 2.95
N ALA A 244 -3.25 21.21 2.04
CA ALA A 244 -3.54 20.88 0.66
C ALA A 244 -2.30 20.33 -0.09
N HIS A 245 -1.10 20.82 0.23
CA HIS A 245 0.16 20.30 -0.34
C HIS A 245 0.37 18.82 0.03
N PHE A 246 0.04 18.43 1.26
CA PHE A 246 0.13 17.05 1.74
C PHE A 246 -1.23 16.36 1.76
N ALA A 247 -1.87 16.24 0.59
CA ALA A 247 -3.21 15.67 0.47
C ALA A 247 -3.32 14.16 0.80
N ASN A 248 -2.19 13.43 0.82
CA ASN A 248 -2.15 12.00 1.10
C ASN A 248 -0.74 11.53 1.47
N LEU A 249 -0.63 10.27 1.93
CA LEU A 249 0.64 9.68 2.33
C LEU A 249 1.68 9.66 1.21
N GLN A 250 1.25 9.56 -0.05
CA GLN A 250 2.15 9.53 -1.19
C GLN A 250 2.87 10.86 -1.39
N ALA A 251 2.20 11.99 -1.15
CA ALA A 251 2.84 13.31 -1.12
C ALA A 251 3.83 13.41 0.04
N LEU A 252 3.43 12.94 1.23
CA LEU A 252 4.27 12.97 2.43
C LEU A 252 5.55 12.13 2.28
N THR A 253 5.47 10.93 1.71
CA THR A 253 6.61 10.01 1.67
C THR A 253 7.69 10.43 0.68
N GLN A 254 7.31 11.16 -0.38
CA GLN A 254 8.23 11.59 -1.43
C GLN A 254 8.86 12.95 -1.17
N GLU A 255 8.19 13.84 -0.43
CA GLU A 255 8.69 15.18 -0.16
C GLU A 255 10.00 15.13 0.66
N THR A 256 11.05 15.78 0.14
CA THR A 256 12.28 16.01 0.89
C THR A 256 12.19 17.35 1.64
N PRO A 257 12.81 17.49 2.82
CA PRO A 257 12.83 18.77 3.53
C PRO A 257 13.43 19.90 2.68
N ALA A 258 14.43 19.58 1.85
CA ALA A 258 15.04 20.51 0.90
C ALA A 258 14.07 21.00 -0.19
N ALA A 259 13.23 20.12 -0.72
CA ALA A 259 12.22 20.48 -1.71
C ALA A 259 11.14 21.37 -1.07
N LEU A 260 10.63 20.97 0.10
CA LEU A 260 9.65 21.74 0.86
C LEU A 260 10.16 23.13 1.25
N ALA A 261 11.45 23.24 1.60
CA ALA A 261 12.08 24.51 1.95
C ALA A 261 12.08 25.53 0.81
N LYS A 262 12.08 25.09 -0.46
CA LYS A 262 11.95 25.99 -1.62
C LYS A 262 10.57 26.67 -1.67
N THR A 263 9.55 26.05 -1.08
CA THR A 263 8.16 26.54 -1.12
C THR A 263 7.82 27.38 0.10
N ILE A 264 8.19 26.93 1.31
CA ILE A 264 7.76 27.56 2.56
C ILE A 264 8.92 28.10 3.42
N GLY A 265 10.16 28.00 2.94
CA GLY A 265 11.37 28.42 3.66
C GLY A 265 11.91 27.35 4.63
N GLU A 266 13.22 27.40 4.89
CA GLU A 266 13.96 26.37 5.67
C GLU A 266 13.35 26.09 7.04
N THR A 267 13.12 27.14 7.84
CA THR A 267 12.62 26.97 9.21
C THR A 267 11.24 26.32 9.25
N ARG A 268 10.32 26.76 8.39
CA ARG A 268 8.97 26.20 8.31
C ARG A 268 8.99 24.77 7.76
N ALA A 269 9.81 24.49 6.75
CA ALA A 269 9.96 23.15 6.18
C ALA A 269 10.53 22.15 7.18
N ARG A 270 11.54 22.55 7.94
CA ARG A 270 12.15 21.71 8.98
C ARG A 270 11.18 21.42 10.12
N ALA A 271 10.46 22.43 10.61
CA ALA A 271 9.42 22.26 11.63
C ALA A 271 8.28 21.35 11.14
N LEU A 272 7.75 21.61 9.94
CA LEU A 272 6.67 20.81 9.38
C LEU A 272 7.09 19.36 9.12
N THR A 273 8.31 19.13 8.60
CA THR A 273 8.88 17.78 8.45
C THR A 273 8.95 17.07 9.79
N ALA A 274 9.44 17.76 10.83
CA ALA A 274 9.58 17.21 12.18
C ALA A 274 8.25 16.70 12.73
N TYR A 275 7.17 17.44 12.46
CA TYR A 275 5.81 17.09 12.84
C TYR A 275 5.25 15.94 12.00
N LEU A 276 5.21 16.07 10.67
CA LEU A 276 4.56 15.10 9.79
C LEU A 276 5.24 13.73 9.79
N ARG A 277 6.55 13.65 10.06
CA ARG A 277 7.24 12.35 10.22
C ARG A 277 6.95 11.66 11.55
N ARG A 278 6.55 12.41 12.59
CA ARG A 278 6.10 11.85 13.88
C ARG A 278 4.61 11.54 13.87
N HIS A 279 3.84 12.29 13.09
CA HIS A 279 2.38 12.24 13.06
C HIS A 279 1.83 12.02 11.64
N PRO A 280 2.23 10.97 10.92
CA PRO A 280 1.77 10.75 9.54
C PRO A 280 0.26 10.45 9.45
N GLU A 281 -0.38 10.08 10.57
CA GLU A 281 -1.82 9.90 10.68
C GLU A 281 -2.64 11.16 10.37
N VAL A 282 -2.04 12.35 10.47
CA VAL A 282 -2.75 13.60 10.16
C VAL A 282 -3.01 13.77 8.67
N VAL A 283 -2.23 13.08 7.83
CA VAL A 283 -2.34 13.07 6.37
C VAL A 283 -3.26 11.95 5.87
N THR A 284 -3.51 10.92 6.70
CA THR A 284 -4.42 9.80 6.38
C THR A 284 -5.82 9.95 6.91
N ARG A 285 -6.11 10.99 7.71
CA ARG A 285 -7.46 11.26 8.21
C ARG A 285 -8.43 11.44 7.05
N LYS A 286 -8.98 10.32 6.57
CA LYS A 286 -10.20 10.22 5.79
C LYS A 286 -11.36 10.24 6.77
N ASP A 287 -12.11 11.33 6.73
CA ASP A 287 -13.54 11.56 7.01
C ASP A 287 -14.20 11.03 8.30
N GLY A 288 -13.74 9.94 8.92
CA GLY A 288 -14.26 9.42 10.19
C GLY A 288 -13.61 10.01 11.45
N GLY A 289 -12.34 10.43 11.36
CA GLY A 289 -11.62 11.06 12.48
C GLY A 289 -11.81 12.57 12.59
N SER A 290 -12.25 13.23 11.51
CA SER A 290 -12.45 14.69 11.47
C SER A 290 -13.63 15.12 12.34
N LEU A 291 -14.74 14.36 12.29
CA LEU A 291 -15.89 14.59 13.16
C LEU A 291 -15.56 14.34 14.64
N GLU A 292 -14.70 13.37 14.95
CA GLU A 292 -14.21 13.13 16.32
C GLU A 292 -13.35 14.29 16.84
N VAL A 293 -12.49 14.86 15.99
CA VAL A 293 -11.75 16.10 16.33
C VAL A 293 -12.73 17.25 16.59
N ALA A 294 -13.77 17.40 15.78
CA ALA A 294 -14.81 18.41 16.01
C ALA A 294 -15.49 18.22 17.38
N HIS A 295 -15.89 16.98 17.72
CA HIS A 295 -16.46 16.62 19.02
C HIS A 295 -15.54 17.00 20.19
N GLN A 296 -14.27 16.59 20.13
CA GLN A 296 -13.30 16.85 21.21
C GLN A 296 -13.06 18.35 21.43
N LYS A 297 -12.96 19.12 20.33
CA LYS A 297 -12.76 20.57 20.39
C LYS A 297 -14.00 21.31 20.92
N LEU A 298 -15.21 20.86 20.61
CA LEU A 298 -16.44 21.41 21.18
C LEU A 298 -16.58 21.10 22.66
N ALA A 299 -16.23 19.88 23.10
CA ALA A 299 -16.22 19.52 24.51
C ALA A 299 -15.21 20.38 25.30
N ALA A 300 -14.02 20.62 24.72
CA ALA A 300 -13.02 21.51 25.30
C ALA A 300 -13.49 22.98 25.32
N SER A 301 -14.19 23.43 24.27
CA SER A 301 -14.79 24.76 24.17
C SER A 301 -15.82 24.99 25.28
N LEU A 302 -16.72 24.03 25.51
CA LEU A 302 -17.69 24.09 26.59
C LEU A 302 -17.03 24.18 27.96
N LYS A 303 -16.01 23.35 28.22
CA LYS A 303 -15.26 23.36 29.48
C LYS A 303 -14.56 24.71 29.72
N ALA A 304 -13.95 25.30 28.69
CA ALA A 304 -13.36 26.63 28.77
C ALA A 304 -14.41 27.71 29.05
N TYR A 305 -15.57 27.60 28.41
CA TYR A 305 -16.69 28.51 28.60
C TYR A 305 -17.24 28.46 30.04
N GLU A 306 -17.42 27.27 30.59
CA GLU A 306 -17.85 27.03 31.98
C GLU A 306 -16.84 27.51 33.00
N ALA A 307 -15.54 27.47 32.66
CA ALA A 307 -14.46 28.05 33.46
C ALA A 307 -14.36 29.58 33.37
N GLY A 308 -15.19 30.22 32.54
CA GLY A 308 -15.21 31.67 32.34
C GLY A 308 -14.22 32.19 31.28
N ASP A 309 -13.43 31.31 30.66
CA ASP A 309 -12.49 31.67 29.58
C ASP A 309 -13.20 31.69 28.22
N ARG A 310 -13.90 32.79 27.97
CA ARG A 310 -14.67 33.00 26.73
C ARG A 310 -13.79 33.07 25.48
N LYS A 311 -12.54 33.52 25.60
CA LYS A 311 -11.64 33.62 24.45
C LYS A 311 -11.19 32.23 24.03
N ALA A 312 -10.70 31.42 24.97
CA ALA A 312 -10.33 30.03 24.68
C ALA A 312 -11.54 29.22 24.17
N ALA A 313 -12.73 29.45 24.73
CA ALA A 313 -13.95 28.81 24.24
C ALA A 313 -14.25 29.14 22.78
N ALA A 314 -14.15 30.42 22.39
CA ALA A 314 -14.37 30.85 21.01
C ALA A 314 -13.33 30.29 20.03
N ASP A 315 -12.05 30.30 20.43
CA ASP A 315 -10.95 29.76 19.63
C ASP A 315 -11.12 28.23 19.42
N LEU A 316 -11.50 27.50 20.47
CA LEU A 316 -11.77 26.06 20.40
C LEU A 316 -13.01 25.73 19.56
N ALA A 317 -14.06 26.54 19.64
CA ALA A 317 -15.26 26.37 18.80
C ALA A 317 -14.98 26.65 17.31
N LEU A 318 -14.07 27.59 17.01
CA LEU A 318 -13.60 27.83 15.65
C LEU A 318 -12.70 26.69 15.16
N ALA A 319 -11.77 26.21 15.99
CA ALA A 319 -10.92 25.07 15.69
C ALA A 319 -11.74 23.79 15.42
N ALA A 320 -12.85 23.57 16.14
CA ALA A 320 -13.77 22.48 15.84
C ALA A 320 -14.32 22.52 14.40
N TYR A 321 -14.51 23.73 13.85
CA TYR A 321 -14.92 23.91 12.46
C TYR A 321 -13.77 23.63 11.49
N LEU A 322 -12.66 24.34 11.64
CA LEU A 322 -11.55 24.29 10.68
C LEU A 322 -10.80 22.95 10.71
N ASP A 323 -10.51 22.45 11.91
CA ASP A 323 -9.72 21.23 12.09
C ASP A 323 -10.60 19.97 12.00
N GLY A 324 -11.89 20.13 12.28
CA GLY A 324 -12.84 19.03 12.46
C GLY A 324 -13.86 18.90 11.32
N PHE A 325 -14.68 19.92 11.08
CA PHE A 325 -15.80 19.81 10.13
C PHE A 325 -15.47 20.20 8.68
N GLU A 326 -14.65 21.23 8.45
CA GLU A 326 -14.24 21.73 7.12
C GLU A 326 -13.70 20.61 6.20
N PRO A 327 -12.85 19.66 6.67
CA PRO A 327 -12.32 18.61 5.79
C PRO A 327 -13.40 17.66 5.23
N VAL A 328 -14.52 17.49 5.94
CA VAL A 328 -15.62 16.59 5.52
C VAL A 328 -16.75 17.31 4.80
N GLU A 329 -16.73 18.64 4.79
CA GLU A 329 -17.76 19.50 4.21
C GLU A 329 -18.01 19.21 2.71
N PRO A 330 -16.98 19.07 1.83
CA PRO A 330 -17.22 18.81 0.41
C PRO A 330 -17.87 17.45 0.15
N ILE A 331 -17.49 16.43 0.94
CA ILE A 331 -17.96 15.06 0.78
C ILE A 331 -19.38 14.94 1.32
N LEU A 332 -19.65 15.52 2.49
CA LEU A 332 -20.99 15.57 3.06
C LEU A 332 -21.91 16.44 2.18
N GLY A 333 -21.42 17.54 1.63
CA GLY A 333 -22.16 18.39 0.69
C GLY A 333 -22.57 17.67 -0.60
N ALA A 334 -21.72 16.76 -1.09
CA ALA A 334 -22.03 15.92 -2.23
C ALA A 334 -23.05 14.80 -1.92
N ARG A 335 -23.05 14.26 -0.69
CA ARG A 335 -23.93 13.15 -0.28
C ARG A 335 -25.26 13.59 0.33
N ASP A 336 -25.22 14.57 1.22
CA ASP A 336 -26.36 15.13 1.95
C ASP A 336 -26.18 16.65 2.16
N PRO A 337 -26.50 17.48 1.15
CA PRO A 337 -26.37 18.94 1.22
C PRO A 337 -27.32 19.60 2.23
N ALA A 338 -28.38 18.90 2.66
CA ALA A 338 -29.29 19.40 3.69
C ALA A 338 -28.68 19.22 5.09
N LEU A 339 -28.06 18.07 5.35
CA LEU A 339 -27.35 17.80 6.59
C LEU A 339 -26.11 18.70 6.76
N MET A 340 -25.34 18.91 5.68
CA MET A 340 -24.19 19.81 5.70
C MET A 340 -24.57 21.23 6.18
N ARG A 341 -25.58 21.86 5.55
CA ARG A 341 -26.05 23.20 5.91
C ARG A 341 -26.60 23.28 7.34
N ARG A 342 -27.23 22.22 7.83
CA ARG A 342 -27.72 22.15 9.22
C ARG A 342 -26.57 22.13 10.21
N ILE A 343 -25.48 21.43 9.90
CA ILE A 343 -24.29 21.39 10.74
C ILE A 343 -23.57 22.74 10.70
N GLU A 344 -23.37 23.33 9.52
CA GLU A 344 -22.77 24.66 9.38
C GLU A 344 -23.53 25.72 10.20
N GLY A 345 -24.86 25.73 10.11
CA GLY A 345 -25.72 26.60 10.92
C GLY A 345 -25.56 26.37 12.42
N ALA A 346 -25.58 25.11 12.87
CA ALA A 346 -25.43 24.76 14.29
C ALA A 346 -24.04 25.13 14.84
N MET A 347 -22.98 24.97 14.04
CA MET A 347 -21.62 25.43 14.38
C MET A 347 -21.57 26.96 14.50
N GLY A 348 -22.27 27.67 13.62
CA GLY A 348 -22.45 29.13 13.70
C GLY A 348 -23.19 29.55 14.98
N ASP A 349 -24.25 28.83 15.35
CA ASP A 349 -25.06 29.10 16.54
C ASP A 349 -24.24 28.95 17.84
N VAL A 350 -23.39 27.92 17.95
CA VAL A 350 -22.48 27.72 19.09
C VAL A 350 -21.52 28.91 19.23
N ARG A 351 -20.86 29.32 18.12
CA ARG A 351 -19.94 30.48 18.14
C ARG A 351 -20.69 31.78 18.47
N GLY A 352 -21.90 31.95 17.95
CA GLY A 352 -22.75 33.09 18.23
C GLY A 352 -23.19 33.16 19.70
N ALA A 353 -23.53 32.03 20.31
CA ALA A 353 -23.90 31.94 21.71
C ALA A 353 -22.71 32.28 22.64
N ILE A 354 -21.52 31.76 22.33
CA ILE A 354 -20.28 32.09 23.05
C ILE A 354 -19.97 33.59 22.93
N GLY A 355 -20.05 34.15 21.72
CA GLY A 355 -19.78 35.57 21.45
C GLY A 355 -20.74 36.52 22.17
N LYS A 356 -22.02 36.14 22.31
CA LYS A 356 -23.06 36.91 23.03
C LYS A 356 -23.03 36.71 24.54
N ALA A 357 -22.13 35.88 25.07
CA ALA A 357 -22.09 35.51 26.47
C ALA A 357 -23.42 34.90 26.97
N ALA A 358 -24.01 34.01 26.17
CA ALA A 358 -25.23 33.28 26.53
C ALA A 358 -25.04 32.40 27.79
N PRO A 359 -26.12 32.02 28.50
CA PRO A 359 -26.02 31.09 29.62
C PRO A 359 -25.29 29.79 29.23
N ALA A 360 -24.46 29.25 30.14
CA ALA A 360 -23.70 28.02 29.86
C ALA A 360 -24.60 26.81 29.50
N SER A 361 -25.83 26.78 30.02
CA SER A 361 -26.85 25.79 29.65
C SER A 361 -27.27 25.88 28.18
N GLU A 362 -27.30 27.09 27.61
CA GLU A 362 -27.64 27.31 26.20
C GLU A 362 -26.50 26.84 25.30
N VAL A 363 -25.25 27.21 25.61
CA VAL A 363 -24.06 26.74 24.87
C VAL A 363 -23.95 25.22 24.91
N ARG A 364 -24.19 24.60 26.07
CA ARG A 364 -24.23 23.14 26.22
C ARG A 364 -25.29 22.50 25.33
N SER A 365 -26.51 23.02 25.35
CA SER A 365 -27.62 22.48 24.54
C SER A 365 -27.34 22.58 23.03
N GLN A 366 -26.70 23.66 22.58
CA GLN A 366 -26.31 23.82 21.18
C GLN A 366 -25.23 22.82 20.77
N ILE A 367 -24.26 22.53 21.65
CA ILE A 367 -23.22 21.53 21.41
C ILE A 367 -23.82 20.11 21.38
N GLU A 368 -24.71 19.77 22.30
CA GLU A 368 -25.41 18.46 22.30
C GLU A 368 -26.22 18.24 21.01
N ARG A 369 -26.87 19.29 20.51
CA ARG A 369 -27.60 19.25 19.23
C ARG A 369 -26.65 19.00 18.06
N LEU A 370 -25.50 19.66 18.08
CA LEU A 370 -24.47 19.53 17.06
C LEU A 370 -23.81 18.14 17.08
N ASP A 371 -23.61 17.57 18.26
CA ASP A 371 -23.12 16.18 18.41
C ASP A 371 -24.07 15.17 17.77
N ALA A 372 -25.39 15.36 17.92
CA ALA A 372 -26.39 14.51 17.25
C ALA A 372 -26.34 14.63 15.72
N LEU A 373 -26.01 15.81 15.20
CA LEU A 373 -25.83 16.03 13.77
C LEU A 373 -24.54 15.37 13.26
N PHE A 374 -23.44 15.45 14.01
CA PHE A 374 -22.19 14.75 13.68
C PHE A 374 -22.35 13.23 13.69
N ALA A 375 -23.10 12.66 14.64
CA ALA A 375 -23.43 11.23 14.62
C ALA A 375 -24.21 10.83 13.35
N THR A 376 -25.04 11.73 12.82
CA THR A 376 -25.76 11.52 11.56
C THR A 376 -24.83 11.67 10.36
N ALA A 377 -23.93 12.65 10.36
CA ALA A 377 -22.91 12.84 9.34
C ALA A 377 -21.95 11.65 9.27
N GLY A 378 -21.52 11.10 10.42
CA GLY A 378 -20.68 9.91 10.47
C GLY A 378 -21.31 8.69 9.80
N ARG A 379 -22.64 8.52 9.91
CA ARG A 379 -23.38 7.47 9.18
C ARG A 379 -23.46 7.74 7.68
N ALA A 380 -23.63 8.99 7.27
CA ALA A 380 -23.69 9.39 5.86
C ALA A 380 -22.31 9.34 5.15
N LEU A 381 -21.24 9.60 5.91
CA LEU A 381 -19.85 9.59 5.46
C LEU A 381 -19.19 8.22 5.56
N ALA A 382 -19.78 7.29 6.33
CA ALA A 382 -19.29 5.92 6.39
C ALA A 382 -19.11 5.38 4.96
N PRO A 383 -17.98 4.70 4.68
CA PRO A 383 -17.82 4.04 3.40
C PRO A 383 -18.99 3.09 3.22
N GLU A 384 -19.68 3.20 2.08
CA GLU A 384 -20.57 2.15 1.58
C GLU A 384 -19.73 0.86 1.60
N LYS A 385 -19.86 0.08 2.67
CA LYS A 385 -19.53 -1.33 2.61
C LYS A 385 -20.47 -1.84 1.54
N ALA A 386 -19.95 -2.05 0.33
CA ALA A 386 -20.60 -2.89 -0.65
C ALA A 386 -21.15 -4.10 0.12
N SER A 387 -22.48 -4.15 0.18
CA SER A 387 -23.23 -4.71 1.31
C SER A 387 -22.71 -6.07 1.76
N SER A 388 -22.71 -6.31 3.07
CA SER A 388 -22.58 -7.67 3.62
C SER A 388 -23.51 -8.66 2.94
N LEU A 389 -24.63 -8.19 2.38
CA LEU A 389 -25.55 -8.94 1.53
C LEU A 389 -24.95 -9.34 0.17
N SER A 390 -24.10 -8.53 -0.46
CA SER A 390 -23.38 -8.85 -1.69
C SER A 390 -22.24 -9.85 -1.46
N SER A 391 -21.43 -9.65 -0.41
CA SER A 391 -20.40 -10.64 -0.02
C SER A 391 -21.04 -11.96 0.43
N PHE A 392 -22.15 -11.90 1.18
CA PHE A 392 -22.94 -13.08 1.54
C PHE A 392 -23.56 -13.73 0.31
N ALA A 393 -24.19 -12.98 -0.59
CA ALA A 393 -24.79 -13.52 -1.81
C ALA A 393 -23.73 -14.13 -2.75
N GLY A 394 -22.55 -13.52 -2.83
CA GLY A 394 -21.39 -14.04 -3.57
C GLY A 394 -20.90 -15.36 -3.00
N ALA A 395 -20.57 -15.39 -1.70
CA ALA A 395 -20.12 -16.60 -1.01
C ALA A 395 -21.20 -17.70 -1.02
N PHE A 396 -22.47 -17.34 -0.82
CA PHE A 396 -23.61 -18.24 -0.87
C PHE A 396 -23.80 -18.83 -2.27
N THR A 397 -23.70 -18.03 -3.34
CA THR A 397 -23.85 -18.51 -4.72
C THR A 397 -22.73 -19.47 -5.11
N ILE A 398 -21.49 -19.21 -4.66
CA ILE A 398 -20.34 -20.10 -4.87
C ILE A 398 -20.55 -21.41 -4.13
N LEU A 399 -20.81 -21.36 -2.81
CA LEU A 399 -21.04 -22.56 -1.99
C LEU A 399 -22.24 -23.38 -2.46
N LEU A 400 -23.33 -22.71 -2.88
CA LEU A 400 -24.53 -23.38 -3.39
C LEU A 400 -24.24 -24.10 -4.71
N ARG A 401 -23.50 -23.46 -5.62
CA ARG A 401 -23.12 -24.05 -6.90
C ARG A 401 -22.21 -25.27 -6.70
N GLU A 402 -21.15 -25.12 -5.91
CA GLU A 402 -20.18 -26.20 -5.64
C GLU A 402 -20.83 -27.36 -4.88
N GLY A 403 -21.68 -27.06 -3.88
CA GLY A 403 -22.43 -28.07 -3.14
C GLY A 403 -23.43 -28.84 -4.01
N LEU A 404 -24.09 -28.16 -4.95
CA LEU A 404 -25.02 -28.80 -5.89
C LEU A 404 -24.29 -29.68 -6.90
N GLU A 405 -23.17 -29.21 -7.46
CA GLU A 405 -22.35 -30.00 -8.39
C GLU A 405 -21.81 -31.28 -7.73
N ALA A 406 -21.31 -31.18 -6.48
CA ALA A 406 -20.86 -32.34 -5.71
C ALA A 406 -22.00 -33.34 -5.43
N LEU A 407 -23.19 -32.85 -5.06
CA LEU A 407 -24.36 -33.69 -4.83
C LEU A 407 -24.79 -34.41 -6.12
N LEU A 408 -24.80 -33.70 -7.25
CA LEU A 408 -25.17 -34.28 -8.54
C LEU A 408 -24.21 -35.39 -8.97
N ILE A 409 -22.90 -35.23 -8.71
CA ILE A 409 -21.91 -36.29 -8.98
C ILE A 409 -22.21 -37.53 -8.12
N VAL A 410 -22.45 -37.36 -6.82
CA VAL A 410 -22.77 -38.48 -5.93
C VAL A 410 -24.06 -39.19 -6.36
N VAL A 411 -25.11 -38.43 -6.69
CA VAL A 411 -26.38 -38.96 -7.18
C VAL A 411 -26.19 -39.70 -8.51
N ALA A 412 -25.43 -39.15 -9.45
CA ALA A 412 -25.14 -39.77 -10.74
C ALA A 412 -24.35 -41.08 -10.57
N MET A 413 -23.35 -41.12 -9.67
CA MET A 413 -22.62 -42.33 -9.34
C MET A 413 -23.52 -43.41 -8.74
N ILE A 414 -24.37 -43.05 -7.78
CA ILE A 414 -25.33 -44.00 -7.17
C ILE A 414 -26.33 -44.51 -8.21
N ALA A 415 -26.86 -43.64 -9.07
CA ALA A 415 -27.80 -44.01 -10.11
C ALA A 415 -27.15 -44.95 -11.16
N PHE A 416 -25.91 -44.67 -11.57
CA PHE A 416 -25.15 -45.51 -12.48
C PHE A 416 -24.89 -46.89 -11.89
N LEU A 417 -24.45 -46.96 -10.63
CA LEU A 417 -24.13 -48.22 -9.95
C LEU A 417 -25.38 -49.08 -9.72
N ARG A 418 -26.52 -48.46 -9.39
CA ARG A 418 -27.81 -49.17 -9.32
C ARG A 418 -28.25 -49.69 -10.69
N LYS A 419 -28.08 -48.90 -11.75
CA LYS A 419 -28.42 -49.32 -13.13
C LYS A 419 -27.51 -50.43 -13.65
N ALA A 420 -26.26 -50.47 -13.21
CA ALA A 420 -25.28 -51.50 -13.55
C ALA A 420 -25.38 -52.76 -12.68
N GLU A 421 -26.40 -52.86 -11.79
CA GLU A 421 -26.59 -53.95 -10.82
C GLU A 421 -25.38 -54.20 -9.89
N ARG A 422 -24.47 -53.23 -9.78
CA ARG A 422 -23.29 -53.26 -8.91
C ARG A 422 -23.59 -52.59 -7.58
N THR A 423 -24.57 -53.13 -6.86
CA THR A 423 -24.94 -52.63 -5.53
C THR A 423 -23.90 -52.96 -4.46
N ASP A 424 -23.01 -53.92 -4.73
CA ASP A 424 -21.89 -54.32 -3.89
C ASP A 424 -20.91 -53.18 -3.61
N VAL A 425 -20.78 -52.20 -4.52
CA VAL A 425 -19.85 -51.07 -4.38
C VAL A 425 -20.48 -49.80 -3.81
N LEU A 426 -21.81 -49.76 -3.62
CA LEU A 426 -22.52 -48.59 -3.07
C LEU A 426 -22.01 -48.16 -1.67
N PRO A 427 -21.67 -49.07 -0.73
CA PRO A 427 -21.15 -48.68 0.58
C PRO A 427 -19.88 -47.83 0.50
N TYR A 428 -19.01 -48.05 -0.50
CA TYR A 428 -17.79 -47.25 -0.69
C TYR A 428 -18.11 -45.83 -1.15
N VAL A 429 -19.14 -45.64 -1.97
CA VAL A 429 -19.61 -44.31 -2.36
C VAL A 429 -20.17 -43.57 -1.14
N HIS A 430 -20.97 -44.26 -0.31
CA HIS A 430 -21.47 -43.69 0.93
C HIS A 430 -20.36 -43.34 1.92
N GLY A 431 -19.37 -44.23 2.08
CA GLY A 431 -18.18 -43.96 2.90
C GLY A 431 -17.39 -42.76 2.40
N GLY A 432 -17.25 -42.61 1.08
CA GLY A 432 -16.51 -41.50 0.46
C GLY A 432 -17.08 -40.13 0.78
N TRP A 433 -18.38 -39.89 0.56
CA TRP A 433 -18.94 -38.56 0.84
C TRP A 433 -19.06 -38.26 2.34
N ILE A 434 -19.31 -39.28 3.18
CA ILE A 434 -19.32 -39.12 4.66
C ILE A 434 -17.92 -38.74 5.16
N ALA A 435 -16.88 -39.42 4.68
CA ALA A 435 -15.50 -39.10 5.05
C ALA A 435 -15.10 -37.70 4.58
N ALA A 436 -15.53 -37.27 3.39
CA ALA A 436 -15.28 -35.92 2.88
C ALA A 436 -15.93 -34.84 3.77
N LEU A 437 -17.17 -35.05 4.22
CA LEU A 437 -17.83 -34.13 5.17
C LEU A 437 -17.13 -34.10 6.52
N ALA A 438 -16.73 -35.26 7.05
CA ALA A 438 -16.00 -35.35 8.31
C ALA A 438 -14.64 -34.63 8.23
N ALA A 439 -13.88 -34.84 7.14
CA ALA A 439 -12.62 -34.14 6.89
C ALA A 439 -12.81 -32.62 6.76
N GLY A 440 -13.86 -32.18 6.07
CA GLY A 440 -14.22 -30.76 5.99
C GLY A 440 -14.52 -30.16 7.36
N GLY A 441 -15.33 -30.84 8.18
CA GLY A 441 -15.65 -30.41 9.55
C GLY A 441 -14.42 -30.35 10.47
N LEU A 442 -13.53 -31.34 10.39
CA LEU A 442 -12.27 -31.36 11.14
C LEU A 442 -11.34 -30.22 10.71
N THR A 443 -11.27 -29.91 9.42
CA THR A 443 -10.45 -28.81 8.89
C THR A 443 -10.97 -27.46 9.34
N TRP A 444 -12.30 -27.27 9.31
CA TRP A 444 -12.96 -26.08 9.86
C TRP A 444 -12.69 -25.91 11.36
N ALA A 445 -12.82 -26.98 12.15
CA ALA A 445 -12.53 -26.97 13.58
C ALA A 445 -11.05 -26.65 13.85
N ALA A 446 -10.13 -27.28 13.13
CA ALA A 446 -8.70 -27.01 13.22
C ALA A 446 -8.38 -25.54 12.92
N ALA A 447 -8.95 -24.98 11.84
CA ALA A 447 -8.78 -23.59 11.47
C ALA A 447 -9.34 -22.62 12.52
N THR A 448 -10.48 -22.94 13.13
CA THR A 448 -11.16 -22.08 14.11
C THR A 448 -10.49 -22.09 15.47
N PHE A 449 -10.03 -23.25 15.94
CA PHE A 449 -9.54 -23.41 17.32
C PHE A 449 -8.01 -23.36 17.44
N PHE A 450 -7.26 -23.72 16.40
CA PHE A 450 -5.79 -23.78 16.46
C PHE A 450 -5.08 -22.65 15.72
N ILE A 451 -5.80 -21.87 14.91
CA ILE A 451 -5.22 -20.75 14.16
C ILE A 451 -5.87 -19.44 14.62
N SER A 452 -5.19 -18.69 15.48
CA SER A 452 -5.59 -17.32 15.83
C SER A 452 -5.23 -16.38 14.67
N ILE A 453 -6.09 -16.33 13.67
CA ILE A 453 -5.90 -15.59 12.43
C ILE A 453 -6.33 -14.13 12.64
N SER A 454 -5.36 -13.20 12.64
CA SER A 454 -5.61 -11.76 12.40
C SER A 454 -6.24 -11.58 11.01
N GLY A 455 -7.09 -10.58 10.81
CA GLY A 455 -7.89 -10.42 9.57
C GLY A 455 -7.11 -10.53 8.26
N ALA A 456 -5.82 -10.18 8.24
CA ALA A 456 -4.95 -10.30 7.06
C ALA A 456 -4.57 -11.75 6.70
N SER A 457 -4.41 -12.65 7.69
CA SER A 457 -4.13 -14.06 7.40
C SER A 457 -5.37 -14.81 6.92
N ARG A 458 -6.58 -14.26 7.13
CA ARG A 458 -7.84 -14.83 6.64
C ARG A 458 -7.98 -14.71 5.12
N GLU A 459 -7.64 -13.53 4.59
CA GLU A 459 -7.63 -13.24 3.14
C GLU A 459 -6.57 -14.07 2.40
N LEU A 460 -5.38 -14.26 3.01
CA LEU A 460 -4.32 -15.12 2.44
C LEU A 460 -4.71 -16.60 2.42
N THR A 461 -5.39 -17.10 3.47
CA THR A 461 -5.89 -18.48 3.48
C THR A 461 -7.03 -18.71 2.47
N GLU A 462 -7.90 -17.74 2.23
CA GLU A 462 -8.94 -17.84 1.19
C GLU A 462 -8.34 -17.77 -0.22
N GLY A 463 -7.36 -16.89 -0.46
CA GLY A 463 -6.63 -16.82 -1.72
C GLY A 463 -5.88 -18.13 -2.03
N PHE A 464 -5.20 -18.70 -1.04
CA PHE A 464 -4.49 -19.97 -1.22
C PHE A 464 -5.45 -21.16 -1.41
N GLY A 465 -6.56 -21.18 -0.65
CA GLY A 465 -7.59 -22.21 -0.77
C GLY A 465 -8.25 -22.23 -2.15
N SER A 466 -8.57 -21.05 -2.70
CA SER A 466 -9.18 -20.94 -4.04
C SER A 466 -8.23 -21.37 -5.17
N VAL A 467 -6.93 -21.10 -5.07
CA VAL A 467 -5.92 -21.58 -6.04
C VAL A 467 -5.80 -23.10 -6.00
N ILE A 468 -5.78 -23.70 -4.80
CA ILE A 468 -5.77 -25.16 -4.66
C ILE A 468 -7.04 -25.78 -5.24
N ALA A 469 -8.21 -25.20 -4.93
CA ALA A 469 -9.49 -25.67 -5.48
C ALA A 469 -9.51 -25.61 -7.02
N ALA A 470 -9.03 -24.52 -7.60
CA ALA A 470 -8.91 -24.37 -9.05
C ALA A 470 -7.95 -25.42 -9.66
N ALA A 471 -6.80 -25.68 -9.04
CA ALA A 471 -5.86 -26.69 -9.49
C ALA A 471 -6.45 -28.11 -9.45
N VAL A 472 -7.23 -28.42 -8.40
CA VAL A 472 -7.94 -29.71 -8.28
C VAL A 472 -9.02 -29.83 -9.35
N LEU A 473 -9.84 -28.80 -9.57
CA LEU A 473 -10.88 -28.82 -10.61
C LEU A 473 -10.29 -28.96 -12.01
N ILE A 474 -9.17 -28.29 -12.30
CA ILE A 474 -8.44 -28.45 -13.56
C ILE A 474 -7.89 -29.88 -13.67
N SER A 475 -7.29 -30.41 -12.61
CA SER A 475 -6.76 -31.77 -12.60
C SER A 475 -7.85 -32.82 -12.85
N VAL A 476 -9.00 -32.69 -12.19
CA VAL A 476 -10.17 -33.57 -12.38
C VAL A 476 -10.74 -33.41 -13.80
N GLY A 477 -10.85 -32.17 -14.29
CA GLY A 477 -11.31 -31.88 -15.65
C GLY A 477 -10.41 -32.51 -16.72
N LEU A 478 -9.09 -32.40 -16.56
CA LEU A 478 -8.09 -33.04 -17.44
C LEU A 478 -8.16 -34.57 -17.35
N TRP A 479 -8.32 -35.12 -16.15
CA TRP A 479 -8.47 -36.56 -15.92
C TRP A 479 -9.72 -37.13 -16.59
N MET A 480 -10.86 -36.45 -16.45
CA MET A 480 -12.12 -36.83 -17.10
C MET A 480 -12.04 -36.73 -18.62
N HIS A 481 -11.42 -35.67 -19.15
CA HIS A 481 -11.26 -35.49 -20.60
C HIS A 481 -10.33 -36.55 -21.21
N GLY A 482 -9.25 -36.91 -20.52
CA GLY A 482 -8.34 -37.99 -20.94
C GLY A 482 -9.00 -39.37 -20.95
N LYS A 483 -9.87 -39.67 -19.98
CA LYS A 483 -10.61 -40.93 -19.91
C LYS A 483 -11.74 -41.03 -20.93
N ALA A 484 -12.44 -39.94 -21.23
CA ALA A 484 -13.49 -39.92 -22.25
C ALA A 484 -12.95 -40.19 -23.67
N GLN A 485 -11.70 -39.82 -23.96
CA GLN A 485 -11.03 -40.15 -25.24
C GLN A 485 -10.48 -41.59 -25.28
N ALA A 486 -10.20 -42.21 -24.13
CA ALA A 486 -9.70 -43.58 -24.08
C ALA A 486 -10.73 -44.60 -24.60
N ASP A 487 -12.02 -44.36 -24.36
CA ASP A 487 -13.10 -45.20 -24.90
C ASP A 487 -13.25 -45.04 -26.43
N ALA A 488 -13.11 -43.81 -26.95
CA ALA A 488 -13.08 -43.57 -28.40
C ALA A 488 -11.85 -44.21 -29.09
N TRP A 489 -10.71 -44.20 -28.41
CA TRP A 489 -9.48 -44.84 -28.87
C TRP A 489 -9.57 -46.37 -28.87
N GLN A 490 -10.22 -46.97 -27.87
CA GLN A 490 -10.53 -48.40 -27.81
C GLN A 490 -11.43 -48.84 -28.96
N VAL A 491 -12.44 -48.04 -29.33
CA VAL A 491 -13.30 -48.30 -30.49
C VAL A 491 -12.52 -48.23 -31.80
N TYR A 492 -11.69 -47.19 -31.98
CA TYR A 492 -10.83 -47.03 -33.16
C TYR A 492 -9.83 -48.18 -33.34
N ILE A 493 -9.18 -48.63 -32.27
CA ILE A 493 -8.27 -49.78 -32.30
C ILE A 493 -9.04 -51.07 -32.64
N ARG A 494 -10.24 -51.26 -32.09
CA ARG A 494 -11.06 -52.44 -32.37
C ARG A 494 -11.49 -52.49 -33.84
N GLU A 495 -11.92 -51.37 -34.41
CA GLU A 495 -12.26 -51.25 -35.84
C GLU A 495 -11.05 -51.50 -36.76
N LYS A 496 -9.87 -50.99 -36.40
CA LYS A 496 -8.65 -51.19 -37.21
C LYS A 496 -8.10 -52.61 -37.12
N LEU A 497 -8.17 -53.25 -35.95
CA LEU A 497 -7.80 -54.66 -35.77
C LEU A 497 -8.78 -55.62 -36.46
N SER A 498 -10.09 -55.35 -36.38
CA SER A 498 -11.09 -56.16 -37.09
C SER A 498 -10.93 -56.08 -38.61
N HIS A 499 -10.55 -54.92 -39.14
CA HIS A 499 -10.30 -54.73 -40.57
C HIS A 499 -9.01 -55.41 -41.07
N ALA A 500 -8.02 -55.61 -40.19
CA ALA A 500 -6.78 -56.32 -40.50
C ALA A 500 -6.92 -57.85 -40.40
N LEU A 501 -7.85 -58.34 -39.57
CA LEU A 501 -8.13 -59.76 -39.39
C LEU A 501 -9.24 -60.31 -40.33
N SER A 502 -9.98 -59.43 -41.03
CA SER A 502 -11.01 -59.82 -42.00
C SER A 502 -10.53 -59.83 -43.46
N LYS A 503 -9.20 -59.82 -43.70
CA LYS A 503 -8.60 -60.04 -45.02
C LYS A 503 -7.87 -61.40 -45.03
N GLN A 504 -8.66 -62.47 -45.09
CA GLN A 504 -8.31 -63.71 -45.77
C GLN A 504 -9.52 -64.16 -46.58
#